data_AF-A0A1L8TPT5-F1
#
_entry.id   AF-A0A1L8TPT5-F1
#
_cell.length_a   1.000
_cell.length_b   1.000
_cell.length_c   1.000
_cell.angle_alpha   90.00
_cell.angle_beta   90.00
_cell.angle_gamma   90.00
#
_symmetry.space_group_name_H-M   'P 1'
#
loop_
_entity.id
_entity.type
_entity.pdbx_description
1 polymer ?
#
loop_
_entity_poly.entity_id
_entity_poly.type
_entity_poly.pdbx_seq_one_letter_code
_entity_poly.pdbx_strand_id
1 'polypeptide(L)'
;MSNYLAYEVRPSEVHRLIEYYDEMILDLMEDGYSEQAAVAKLGNPKELALEAAGIPQEVKVPKRLHWLWIILLILGFPLWGSIALAIFLLLLSLDLLIWCLPFTGACLAAGTLIGGAIAAFTSPFVLFDSMFMGLTQLGMGMLLFGFGLLCMWVTYKFSAIFIDMHQWLMTIIRRNIFQRKVVEL
;
A
#
# COMPACT_ATOMS: atom_id res chain seq x y z
N MET A 1 -28.79 23.24 -42.35
CA MET A 1 -28.27 23.66 -41.03
C MET A 1 -28.74 22.73 -39.90
N SER A 2 -30.04 22.44 -39.79
CA SER A 2 -30.67 21.72 -38.66
C SER A 2 -30.15 20.30 -38.37
N ASN A 3 -29.86 19.49 -39.40
CA ASN A 3 -29.47 18.08 -39.18
C ASN A 3 -28.05 17.88 -38.62
N TYR A 4 -27.16 18.88 -38.68
CA TYR A 4 -25.76 18.71 -38.29
C TYR A 4 -25.46 19.14 -36.84
N LEU A 5 -26.30 20.00 -36.25
CA LEU A 5 -26.16 20.46 -34.88
C LEU A 5 -26.68 19.45 -33.84
N ALA A 6 -27.46 18.46 -34.28
CA ALA A 6 -28.11 17.48 -33.40
C ALA A 6 -27.15 16.40 -32.85
N TYR A 7 -25.95 16.25 -33.42
CA TYR A 7 -25.01 15.20 -33.03
C TYR A 7 -24.03 15.64 -31.92
N GLU A 8 -23.69 16.93 -31.85
CA GLU A 8 -22.67 17.46 -30.94
C GLU A 8 -23.25 18.23 -29.75
N VAL A 9 -24.50 18.71 -29.83
CA VAL A 9 -25.10 19.63 -28.86
C VAL A 9 -26.44 19.09 -28.34
N ARG A 10 -26.76 19.31 -27.05
CA ARG A 10 -28.02 18.85 -26.43
C ARG A 10 -29.22 19.42 -27.21
N PRO A 11 -30.31 18.65 -27.43
CA PRO A 11 -31.43 19.07 -28.30
C PRO A 11 -32.07 20.42 -27.93
N SER A 12 -32.03 20.78 -26.64
CA SER A 12 -32.54 22.05 -26.11
C SER A 12 -31.66 23.26 -26.41
N GLU A 13 -30.36 23.09 -26.63
CA GLU A 13 -29.41 24.16 -26.91
C GLU A 13 -29.32 24.48 -28.40
N VAL A 14 -29.62 23.51 -29.27
CA VAL A 14 -29.64 23.68 -30.73
C VAL A 14 -30.62 24.77 -31.16
N HIS A 15 -31.83 24.79 -30.59
CA HIS A 15 -32.85 25.79 -30.94
C HIS A 15 -32.41 27.21 -30.56
N ARG A 16 -31.81 27.37 -29.37
CA ARG A 16 -31.31 28.67 -28.89
C ARG A 16 -30.14 29.17 -29.75
N LEU A 17 -29.23 28.28 -30.15
CA LEU A 17 -28.11 28.62 -31.02
C LEU A 17 -28.59 29.06 -32.41
N ILE A 18 -29.57 28.36 -32.98
CA ILE A 18 -30.15 28.73 -34.28
C ILE A 18 -30.79 30.12 -34.20
N GLU A 19 -31.61 30.37 -33.17
CA GLU A 19 -32.28 31.66 -32.97
C GLU A 19 -31.28 32.82 -32.79
N TYR A 20 -30.21 32.59 -32.01
CA TYR A 20 -29.15 33.58 -31.82
C TYR A 20 -28.42 33.96 -33.12
N TYR A 21 -28.08 32.97 -33.94
CA TYR A 21 -27.42 33.25 -35.23
C TYR A 21 -28.38 33.84 -36.26
N ASP A 22 -29.68 33.54 -36.18
CA ASP A 22 -30.70 34.15 -37.03
C ASP A 22 -30.86 35.65 -36.73
N GLU A 23 -30.93 36.03 -35.44
CA GLU A 23 -30.92 37.43 -35.02
C GLU A 23 -29.67 38.17 -35.51
N MET A 24 -28.47 37.56 -35.39
CA MET A 24 -27.23 38.17 -35.91
C MET A 24 -27.22 38.34 -37.43
N ILE A 25 -27.81 37.42 -38.19
CA ILE A 25 -27.93 37.54 -39.65
C ILE A 25 -28.91 38.65 -40.00
N LEU A 26 -30.02 38.76 -39.28
CA LEU A 26 -31.02 39.81 -39.45
C LEU A 26 -30.43 41.19 -39.16
N ASP A 27 -29.67 41.37 -38.08
CA ASP A 27 -28.96 42.62 -37.78
C ASP A 27 -28.02 43.02 -38.93
N LEU A 28 -27.28 42.07 -39.48
CA LEU A 28 -26.38 42.32 -40.61
C LEU A 28 -27.16 42.64 -41.90
N MET A 29 -28.33 42.06 -42.10
CA MET A 29 -29.20 42.40 -43.23
C MET A 29 -29.83 43.79 -43.07
N GLU A 30 -30.17 44.21 -41.84
CA GLU A 30 -30.66 45.55 -41.52
C GLU A 30 -29.58 46.63 -41.74
N ASP A 31 -28.32 46.29 -41.50
CA ASP A 31 -27.13 47.09 -41.83
C ASP A 31 -26.83 47.18 -43.35
N GLY A 32 -27.68 46.59 -44.20
CA GLY A 32 -27.62 46.70 -45.67
C GLY A 32 -26.75 45.65 -46.36
N TYR A 33 -26.34 44.58 -45.66
CA TYR A 33 -25.67 43.44 -46.27
C TYR A 33 -26.68 42.48 -46.90
N SER A 34 -26.34 41.88 -48.03
CA SER A 34 -27.14 40.75 -48.54
C SER A 34 -26.96 39.53 -47.64
N GLU A 35 -27.98 38.68 -47.54
CA GLU A 35 -27.96 37.43 -46.74
C GLU A 35 -26.69 36.59 -47.01
N GLN A 36 -26.28 36.50 -48.27
CA GLN A 36 -25.08 35.78 -48.70
C GLN A 36 -23.79 36.40 -48.16
N ALA A 37 -23.74 37.73 -48.06
CA ALA A 37 -22.60 38.45 -47.49
C ALA A 37 -22.59 38.39 -45.95
N ALA A 38 -23.77 38.39 -45.31
CA ALA A 38 -23.91 38.22 -43.87
C ALA A 38 -23.43 36.83 -43.41
N VAL A 39 -23.84 35.77 -44.12
CA VAL A 39 -23.41 34.39 -43.87
C VAL A 39 -21.91 34.21 -44.10
N ALA A 40 -21.35 34.86 -45.14
CA ALA A 40 -19.92 34.81 -45.40
C ALA A 40 -19.08 35.52 -44.32
N LYS A 41 -19.62 36.59 -43.71
CA LYS A 41 -18.96 37.36 -42.64
C LYS A 41 -18.95 36.63 -41.30
N LEU A 42 -19.96 35.81 -41.04
CA LEU A 42 -20.03 34.97 -39.83
C LEU A 42 -19.08 33.77 -39.88
N GLY A 43 -18.66 33.34 -41.07
CA GLY A 43 -17.63 32.31 -41.24
C GLY A 43 -18.20 30.90 -41.46
N ASN A 44 -17.32 29.89 -41.46
CA ASN A 44 -17.70 28.52 -41.80
C ASN A 44 -18.55 27.91 -40.67
N PRO A 45 -19.77 27.39 -40.95
CA PRO A 45 -20.65 26.84 -39.91
C PRO A 45 -20.04 25.65 -39.15
N LYS A 46 -18.99 25.01 -39.69
CA LYS A 46 -18.24 23.95 -39.00
C LYS A 46 -17.39 24.46 -37.84
N GLU A 47 -16.80 25.65 -37.97
CA GLU A 47 -15.91 26.22 -36.95
C GLU A 47 -16.72 26.79 -35.78
N LEU A 48 -17.83 27.45 -36.08
CA LEU A 48 -18.78 27.99 -35.09
C LEU A 48 -19.43 26.88 -34.25
N ALA A 49 -19.81 25.76 -34.87
CA ALA A 49 -20.37 24.62 -34.14
C ALA A 49 -19.35 23.97 -33.19
N LEU A 50 -18.07 23.95 -33.56
CA LEU A 50 -16.98 23.40 -32.73
C LEU A 50 -16.69 24.30 -31.52
N GLU A 51 -16.78 25.62 -31.70
CA GLU A 51 -16.63 26.61 -30.63
C GLU A 51 -17.85 26.62 -29.68
N ALA A 52 -19.07 26.55 -30.22
CA ALA A 52 -20.31 26.50 -29.46
C ALA A 52 -20.52 25.17 -28.70
N ALA A 53 -19.99 24.06 -29.21
CA ALA A 53 -20.03 22.75 -28.54
C ALA A 53 -19.08 22.67 -27.32
N GLY A 54 -18.25 23.70 -27.07
CA GLY A 54 -17.43 23.79 -25.87
C GLY A 54 -16.45 22.62 -25.73
N ILE A 55 -16.04 21.98 -26.84
CA ILE A 55 -14.99 20.96 -26.81
C ILE A 55 -13.71 21.73 -26.52
N PRO A 56 -13.13 21.62 -25.30
CA PRO A 56 -11.92 22.35 -24.98
C PRO A 56 -10.88 21.90 -26.00
N GLN A 57 -10.37 22.85 -26.78
CA GLN A 57 -9.19 22.63 -27.62
C GLN A 57 -8.20 21.88 -26.75
N GLU A 58 -7.85 20.66 -27.17
CA GLU A 58 -6.94 19.79 -26.46
C GLU A 58 -5.81 20.64 -25.91
N VAL A 59 -5.77 20.79 -24.59
CA VAL A 59 -4.68 21.45 -23.90
C VAL A 59 -3.45 20.70 -24.37
N LYS A 60 -2.65 21.33 -25.24
CA LYS A 60 -1.32 20.83 -25.61
C LYS A 60 -0.47 20.90 -24.36
N VAL A 61 -0.65 19.91 -23.49
CA VAL A 61 0.29 19.58 -22.44
C VAL A 61 1.63 19.35 -23.14
N PRO A 62 2.68 20.09 -22.79
CA PRO A 62 3.97 19.96 -23.45
C PRO A 62 4.47 18.51 -23.31
N LYS A 63 4.33 17.72 -24.39
CA LYS A 63 4.65 16.28 -24.48
C LYS A 63 6.11 15.93 -24.18
N ARG A 64 6.97 16.91 -23.90
CA ARG A 64 8.41 16.73 -23.69
C ARG A 64 8.76 16.04 -22.37
N LEU A 65 7.86 16.06 -21.39
CA LEU A 65 8.04 15.34 -20.12
C LEU A 65 7.60 13.87 -20.22
N HIS A 66 6.69 13.50 -21.13
CA HIS A 66 6.12 12.15 -21.14
C HIS A 66 7.16 11.06 -21.40
N TRP A 67 8.14 11.26 -22.29
CA TRP A 67 9.17 10.26 -22.60
C TRP A 67 10.14 10.02 -21.45
N LEU A 68 10.61 11.08 -20.79
CA LEU A 68 11.47 10.97 -19.60
C LEU A 68 10.72 10.35 -18.43
N TRP A 69 9.45 10.71 -18.22
CA TRP A 69 8.61 10.09 -17.20
C TRP A 69 8.29 8.63 -17.51
N ILE A 70 8.09 8.25 -18.78
CA ILE A 70 7.88 6.86 -19.20
C ILE A 70 9.16 6.04 -19.03
N ILE A 71 10.33 6.56 -19.40
CA ILE A 71 11.61 5.90 -19.13
C ILE A 71 11.85 5.82 -17.62
N LEU A 72 11.58 6.87 -16.87
CA LEU A 72 11.69 6.87 -15.41
C LEU A 72 10.66 5.93 -14.76
N LEU A 73 9.53 5.67 -15.40
CA LEU A 73 8.53 4.71 -14.95
C LEU A 73 8.92 3.28 -15.32
N ILE A 74 9.60 3.07 -16.46
CA ILE A 74 10.09 1.76 -16.94
C ILE A 74 11.40 1.35 -16.27
N LEU A 75 12.30 2.28 -15.97
CA LEU A 75 13.45 2.08 -15.07
C LEU A 75 13.02 2.14 -13.61
N GLY A 76 11.98 2.92 -13.34
CA GLY A 76 11.34 2.98 -12.04
C GLY A 76 10.76 1.62 -11.67
N PHE A 77 9.96 0.98 -12.52
CA PHE A 77 9.33 -0.30 -12.21
C PHE A 77 10.30 -1.38 -11.66
N PRO A 78 11.47 -1.65 -12.28
CA PRO A 78 12.47 -2.55 -11.71
C PRO A 78 13.18 -1.99 -10.46
N LEU A 79 13.32 -0.67 -10.34
CA LEU A 79 13.95 -0.03 -9.17
C LEU A 79 13.03 0.01 -7.94
N TRP A 80 11.76 0.34 -8.12
CA TRP A 80 10.71 0.29 -7.10
C TRP A 80 10.45 -1.15 -6.68
N GLY A 81 10.49 -2.10 -7.63
CA GLY A 81 10.42 -3.53 -7.34
C GLY A 81 11.57 -4.00 -6.44
N SER A 82 12.81 -3.61 -6.75
CA SER A 82 13.97 -3.99 -5.93
C SER A 82 13.99 -3.29 -4.56
N ILE A 83 13.56 -2.02 -4.47
CA ILE A 83 13.43 -1.29 -3.19
C ILE A 83 12.32 -1.91 -2.34
N ALA A 84 11.14 -2.20 -2.91
CA ALA A 84 10.05 -2.84 -2.19
C ALA A 84 10.45 -4.24 -1.70
N LEU A 85 11.14 -5.01 -2.55
CA LEU A 85 11.65 -6.33 -2.19
C LEU A 85 12.72 -6.23 -1.11
N ALA A 86 13.63 -5.24 -1.18
CA ALA A 86 14.64 -5.02 -0.15
C ALA A 86 14.00 -4.68 1.21
N ILE A 87 13.01 -3.77 1.23
CA ILE A 87 12.26 -3.45 2.44
C ILE A 87 11.54 -4.69 2.98
N PHE A 88 10.92 -5.47 2.12
CA PHE A 88 10.26 -6.72 2.51
C PHE A 88 11.24 -7.73 3.13
N LEU A 89 12.40 -7.94 2.50
CA LEU A 89 13.44 -8.82 3.04
C LEU A 89 14.01 -8.31 4.37
N LEU A 90 14.16 -6.99 4.54
CA LEU A 90 14.60 -6.40 5.80
C LEU A 90 13.57 -6.64 6.91
N LEU A 91 12.28 -6.45 6.63
CA LEU A 91 11.21 -6.74 7.59
C LEU A 91 11.19 -8.23 7.95
N LEU A 92 11.34 -9.12 6.97
CA LEU A 92 11.40 -10.57 7.20
C LEU A 92 12.64 -10.95 8.03
N SER A 93 13.80 -10.37 7.74
CA SER A 93 15.03 -10.59 8.51
C SER A 93 14.87 -10.15 9.96
N LEU A 94 14.27 -8.98 10.20
CA LEU A 94 13.98 -8.50 11.54
C LEU A 94 12.99 -9.43 12.27
N ASP A 95 11.95 -9.90 11.59
CA ASP A 95 10.99 -10.84 12.14
C ASP A 95 11.67 -12.16 12.54
N LEU A 96 12.53 -12.72 11.67
CA LEU A 96 13.31 -13.92 11.97
C LEU A 96 14.25 -13.73 13.16
N LEU A 97 14.94 -12.59 13.25
CA LEU A 97 15.83 -12.29 14.39
C LEU A 97 15.03 -12.21 15.70
N ILE A 98 13.84 -11.60 15.64
CA ILE A 98 12.93 -11.52 16.78
C ILE A 98 12.44 -12.91 17.20
N TRP A 99 12.06 -13.78 16.26
CA TRP A 99 11.63 -15.16 16.53
C TRP A 99 12.76 -16.11 16.90
N CYS A 100 14.01 -15.80 16.54
CA CYS A 100 15.18 -16.60 16.89
C CYS A 100 15.43 -16.63 18.41
N LEU A 101 15.16 -15.52 19.11
CA LEU A 101 15.39 -15.40 20.54
C LEU A 101 14.50 -16.34 21.39
N PRO A 102 13.16 -16.41 21.20
CA PRO A 102 12.34 -17.39 21.88
C PRO A 102 12.64 -18.81 21.40
N PHE A 103 12.98 -19.01 20.13
CA PHE A 103 13.30 -20.34 19.59
C PHE A 103 14.54 -20.94 20.24
N THR A 104 15.64 -20.19 20.30
CA THR A 104 16.88 -20.64 20.96
C THR A 104 16.67 -20.88 22.45
N GLY A 105 15.92 -20.02 23.15
CA GLY A 105 15.54 -20.24 24.55
C GLY A 105 14.71 -21.51 24.75
N ALA A 106 13.78 -21.81 23.85
CA ALA A 106 12.99 -23.04 23.88
C ALA A 106 13.85 -24.30 23.63
N CYS A 107 14.76 -24.26 22.66
CA CYS A 107 15.70 -25.36 22.42
C CYS A 107 16.63 -25.60 23.62
N LEU A 108 17.13 -24.53 24.24
CA LEU A 108 17.99 -24.61 25.42
C LEU A 108 17.21 -25.18 26.62
N ALA A 109 15.98 -24.73 26.84
CA ALA A 109 15.09 -25.27 27.87
C ALA A 109 14.82 -26.77 27.64
N ALA A 110 14.50 -27.17 26.41
CA ALA A 110 14.27 -28.58 26.08
C ALA A 110 15.52 -29.44 26.34
N GLY A 111 16.70 -28.98 25.90
CA GLY A 111 17.96 -29.70 26.09
C GLY A 111 18.33 -29.85 27.58
N THR A 112 18.15 -28.79 28.36
CA THR A 112 18.45 -28.80 29.80
C THR A 112 17.44 -29.60 30.62
N LEU A 113 16.16 -29.63 30.23
CA LEU A 113 15.15 -30.48 30.86
C LEU A 113 15.41 -31.96 30.58
N ILE A 114 15.68 -32.33 29.33
CA ILE A 114 15.96 -33.71 28.94
C ILE A 114 17.29 -34.17 29.57
N GLY A 115 18.33 -33.35 29.47
CA GLY A 115 19.63 -33.64 30.08
C GLY A 115 19.57 -33.74 31.61
N GLY A 116 18.83 -32.84 32.26
CA GLY A 116 18.59 -32.86 33.71
C GLY A 116 17.80 -34.09 34.14
N ALA A 117 16.76 -34.48 33.39
CA ALA A 117 15.99 -35.68 33.67
C ALA A 117 16.83 -36.95 33.52
N ILE A 118 17.60 -37.09 32.43
CA ILE A 118 18.49 -38.24 32.23
C ILE A 118 19.55 -38.30 33.33
N ALA A 119 20.15 -37.16 33.70
CA ALA A 119 21.12 -37.08 34.80
C ALA A 119 20.51 -37.52 36.14
N ALA A 120 19.27 -37.12 36.42
CA ALA A 120 18.54 -37.52 37.62
C ALA A 120 18.20 -39.02 37.64
N PHE A 121 17.80 -39.60 36.51
CA PHE A 121 17.51 -41.05 36.41
C PHE A 121 18.76 -41.91 36.48
N THR A 122 19.89 -41.42 35.97
CA THR A 122 21.17 -42.16 35.99
C THR A 122 21.93 -42.01 37.30
N SER A 123 21.66 -40.96 38.09
CA SER A 123 22.33 -40.70 39.36
C SER A 123 22.27 -41.86 40.38
N PRO A 124 21.12 -42.54 40.62
CA PRO A 124 21.06 -43.70 41.51
C PRO A 124 21.97 -44.85 41.10
N PHE A 125 22.18 -45.04 39.80
CA PHE A 125 23.08 -46.09 39.29
C PHE A 125 24.55 -45.76 39.55
N VAL A 126 24.93 -44.48 39.43
CA VAL A 126 26.30 -44.01 39.67
C VAL A 126 26.64 -43.94 41.16
N LEU A 127 25.64 -43.74 42.03
CA LEU A 127 25.80 -43.76 43.49
C LEU A 127 26.31 -45.11 44.02
N PHE A 128 26.04 -46.23 43.33
CA PHE A 128 26.55 -47.55 43.71
C PHE A 128 28.06 -47.71 43.49
N ASP A 129 28.63 -47.01 42.50
CA ASP A 129 30.07 -47.05 42.21
C ASP A 129 30.85 -45.99 42.98
N SER A 130 30.30 -44.78 43.12
CA SER A 130 30.98 -43.66 43.75
C SER A 130 30.00 -42.62 44.27
N MET A 131 29.85 -42.58 45.61
CA MET A 131 28.90 -41.71 46.31
C MET A 131 29.08 -40.22 45.95
N PHE A 132 30.33 -39.75 45.82
CA PHE A 132 30.64 -38.36 45.49
C PHE A 132 30.24 -37.99 44.06
N MET A 133 30.44 -38.90 43.10
CA MET A 133 30.13 -38.69 41.69
C MET A 133 28.61 -38.72 41.44
N GLY A 134 27.89 -39.63 42.13
CA GLY A 134 26.44 -39.68 42.04
C GLY A 134 25.75 -38.44 42.64
N LEU A 135 26.28 -37.89 43.74
CA LEU A 135 25.73 -36.68 44.37
C LEU A 135 25.97 -35.42 43.54
N THR A 136 27.16 -35.24 42.96
CA THR A 136 27.46 -34.11 42.07
C THR A 136 26.64 -34.20 40.78
N GLN A 137 26.44 -35.39 40.23
CA GLN A 137 25.59 -35.62 39.07
C GLN A 137 24.11 -35.30 39.36
N LEU A 138 23.60 -35.68 40.54
CA LEU A 138 22.24 -35.33 40.95
C LEU A 138 22.07 -33.82 41.09
N GLY A 139 23.01 -33.17 41.78
CA GLY A 139 23.00 -31.70 41.97
C GLY A 139 23.07 -30.96 40.63
N MET A 140 23.96 -31.37 39.74
CA MET A 140 24.10 -30.77 38.41
C MET A 140 22.84 -30.99 37.55
N GLY A 141 22.25 -32.20 37.60
CA GLY A 141 21.00 -32.51 36.92
C GLY A 141 19.83 -31.64 37.40
N MET A 142 19.71 -31.44 38.72
CA MET A 142 18.67 -30.60 39.32
C MET A 142 18.88 -29.10 39.00
N LEU A 143 20.13 -28.62 38.97
CA LEU A 143 20.46 -27.27 38.54
C LEU A 143 20.14 -27.04 37.06
N LEU A 144 20.51 -27.97 36.18
CA LEU A 144 20.17 -27.92 34.74
C LEU A 144 18.66 -27.93 34.53
N PHE A 145 17.93 -28.78 35.24
CA PHE A 145 16.47 -28.83 35.17
C PHE A 145 15.81 -27.52 35.63
N GLY A 146 16.28 -26.96 36.76
CA GLY A 146 15.81 -25.67 37.26
C GLY A 146 16.14 -24.51 36.31
N PHE A 147 17.33 -24.51 35.72
CA PHE A 147 17.73 -23.51 34.73
C PHE A 147 16.88 -23.60 33.46
N GLY A 148 16.55 -24.81 33.00
CA GLY A 148 15.64 -25.04 31.88
C GLY A 148 14.25 -24.46 32.10
N LEU A 149 13.68 -24.64 33.31
CA LEU A 149 12.40 -24.05 33.71
C LEU A 149 12.44 -22.52 33.72
N LEU A 150 13.53 -21.92 34.23
CA LEU A 150 13.72 -20.48 34.20
C LEU A 150 13.82 -19.94 32.77
N CYS A 151 14.61 -20.59 31.91
CA CYS A 151 14.69 -20.23 30.50
C CYS A 151 13.32 -20.32 29.81
N MET A 152 12.55 -21.39 30.06
CA MET A 152 11.20 -21.53 29.52
C MET A 152 10.26 -20.40 29.98
N TRP A 153 10.31 -20.04 31.26
CA TRP A 153 9.50 -18.97 31.82
C TRP A 153 9.85 -17.59 31.24
N VAL A 154 11.15 -17.30 31.12
CA VAL A 154 11.66 -16.08 30.49
C VAL A 154 11.19 -16.02 29.03
N THR A 155 11.39 -17.08 28.25
CA THR A 155 10.93 -17.18 26.87
C THR A 155 9.42 -16.96 26.74
N TYR A 156 8.61 -17.54 27.63
CA TYR A 156 7.16 -17.34 27.63
C TYR A 156 6.78 -15.87 27.89
N LYS A 157 7.42 -15.23 28.88
CA LYS A 157 7.18 -13.81 29.19
C LYS A 157 7.57 -12.90 28.04
N PHE A 158 8.72 -13.14 27.42
CA PHE A 158 9.13 -12.41 26.23
C PHE A 158 8.11 -12.59 25.11
N SER A 159 7.71 -13.84 24.79
CA SER A 159 6.72 -14.11 23.74
C SER A 159 5.39 -13.39 23.99
N ALA A 160 4.92 -13.32 25.23
CA ALA A 160 3.69 -12.60 25.58
C ALA A 160 3.81 -11.09 25.31
N ILE A 161 4.92 -10.47 25.75
CA ILE A 161 5.21 -9.06 25.49
C ILE A 161 5.27 -8.77 23.98
N PHE A 162 5.82 -9.71 23.19
CA PHE A 162 5.88 -9.58 21.73
C PHE A 162 4.49 -9.60 21.08
N ILE A 163 3.62 -10.50 21.52
CA ILE A 163 2.24 -10.58 21.01
C ILE A 163 1.49 -9.28 21.35
N ASP A 164 1.63 -8.78 22.57
CA ASP A 164 1.00 -7.53 23.01
C ASP A 164 1.51 -6.34 22.18
N MET A 165 2.81 -6.26 21.93
CA MET A 165 3.41 -5.21 21.10
C MET A 165 2.90 -5.27 19.65
N HIS A 166 2.80 -6.47 19.06
CA HIS A 166 2.29 -6.65 17.70
C HIS A 166 0.81 -6.27 17.59
N GLN A 167 -0.01 -6.70 18.56
CA GLN A 167 -1.43 -6.33 18.62
C GLN A 167 -1.61 -4.82 18.83
N TRP A 168 -0.79 -4.20 19.67
CA TRP A 168 -0.80 -2.75 19.87
C TRP A 168 -0.47 -1.99 18.59
N LEU A 169 0.55 -2.42 17.84
CA LEU A 169 0.92 -1.84 16.55
C LEU A 169 -0.23 -1.94 15.53
N MET A 170 -0.84 -3.11 15.41
CA MET A 170 -1.97 -3.34 14.50
C MET A 170 -3.18 -2.50 14.89
N THR A 171 -3.42 -2.32 16.19
CA THR A 171 -4.50 -1.48 16.71
C THR A 171 -4.25 0.01 16.39
N ILE A 172 -3.01 0.48 16.49
CA ILE A 172 -2.64 1.85 16.11
C ILE A 172 -2.87 2.10 14.62
N ILE A 173 -2.42 1.18 13.76
CA ILE A 173 -2.59 1.30 12.31
C ILE A 173 -4.08 1.37 11.98
N ARG A 174 -4.88 0.46 12.55
CA ARG A 174 -6.33 0.43 12.35
C ARG A 174 -7.00 1.73 12.83
N ARG A 175 -6.59 2.25 13.99
CA ARG A 175 -7.11 3.51 14.55
C ARG A 175 -6.78 4.71 13.65
N ASN A 176 -5.55 4.81 13.15
CA ASN A 176 -5.13 5.91 12.28
C ASN A 176 -5.81 5.88 10.91
N ILE A 177 -6.00 4.70 10.32
CA ILE A 177 -6.74 4.56 9.05
C ILE A 177 -8.21 4.95 9.21
N PHE A 178 -8.84 4.55 10.32
CA PHE A 178 -10.25 4.85 10.58
C PHE A 178 -10.50 6.34 10.85
N GLN A 179 -9.60 7.01 11.61
CA GLN A 179 -9.70 8.44 11.88
C GLN A 179 -9.56 9.29 10.61
N ARG A 180 -8.68 8.93 9.66
CA ARG A 180 -8.57 9.65 8.39
C ARG A 180 -9.84 9.59 7.55
N LYS A 181 -10.55 8.45 7.54
CA LYS A 181 -11.81 8.31 6.79
C LYS A 181 -12.96 9.15 7.35
N VAL A 182 -12.94 9.52 8.62
CA VAL A 182 -14.03 10.30 9.25
C VAL A 182 -13.83 11.81 9.10
N VAL A 183 -12.62 12.29 8.80
CA VAL A 183 -12.33 13.72 8.59
C VAL A 183 -12.57 14.16 7.13
N GLU A 184 -12.65 13.21 6.19
CA GLU A 184 -12.93 13.49 4.76
C GLU A 184 -14.40 13.30 4.34
N LEU A 185 -15.31 13.01 5.29
CA LEU A 185 -16.76 12.92 5.08
C LEU A 185 -17.48 14.08 5.76
#